data_AF-A0A2A5BLW7-F1
#
_entry.id   AF-A0A2A5BLW7-F1
#
_cell.length_a   1.000
_cell.length_b   1.000
_cell.length_c   1.000
_cell.angle_alpha   90.00
_cell.angle_beta   90.00
_cell.angle_gamma   90.00
#
_symmetry.space_group_name_H-M   'P 1'
#
loop_
_entity.id
_entity.type
_entity.pdbx_description
1 polymer ?
#
loop_
_entity_poly.entity_id
_entity_poly.type
_entity_poly.pdbx_seq_one_letter_code
_entity_poly.pdbx_strand_id
1 'polypeptide(L)'
;MYSDRYFPTHLVDKLHSIILDTCTSIETDKPDSLDELYSITYTATGLINNLQLEFEQHGSRIETVAKGEIAIAFRRVANMYGFDHANVRELLAHREW
;
A
#
# COMPACT_ATOMS: atom_id res chain seq x y z
N MET A 1 7.93 4.24 -9.64
CA MET A 1 7.60 5.60 -9.13
C MET A 1 8.81 6.50 -9.02
N TYR A 2 9.86 6.18 -8.23
CA TYR A 2 11.04 7.07 -8.07
C TYR A 2 11.76 7.54 -9.36
N SER A 3 11.80 6.71 -10.40
CA SER A 3 12.46 7.05 -11.66
C SER A 3 11.62 7.94 -12.58
N ASP A 4 10.38 8.25 -12.20
CA ASP A 4 9.44 9.03 -12.99
C ASP A 4 9.13 10.35 -12.28
N ARG A 5 9.47 11.45 -12.95
CA ARG A 5 9.32 12.82 -12.43
C ARG A 5 7.88 13.25 -12.24
N TYR A 6 6.91 12.51 -12.80
CA TYR A 6 5.50 12.73 -12.50
C TYR A 6 5.18 12.52 -11.03
N PHE A 7 5.87 11.59 -10.35
CA PHE A 7 5.67 11.30 -8.93
C PHE A 7 6.67 12.07 -8.05
N PRO A 8 6.24 13.05 -7.24
CA PRO A 8 7.15 13.79 -6.36
C PRO A 8 7.83 12.85 -5.36
N THR A 9 9.16 12.85 -5.32
CA THR A 9 9.98 11.92 -4.49
C THR A 9 9.50 11.87 -3.03
N HIS A 10 9.26 13.02 -2.41
CA HIS A 10 8.84 13.10 -1.01
C HIS A 10 7.46 12.46 -0.74
N LEU A 11 6.57 12.39 -1.73
CA LEU A 11 5.29 11.67 -1.60
C LEU A 11 5.46 10.17 -1.86
N VAL A 12 6.37 9.79 -2.76
CA VAL A 12 6.77 8.39 -2.94
C VAL A 12 7.42 7.85 -1.66
N ASP A 13 8.21 8.68 -0.95
CA ASP A 13 8.78 8.32 0.35
C ASP A 13 7.69 8.07 1.40
N LYS A 14 6.65 8.92 1.48
CA LYS A 14 5.51 8.69 2.38
C LYS A 14 4.78 7.40 2.07
N LEU A 15 4.54 7.12 0.78
CA LEU A 15 3.93 5.87 0.35
C LEU A 15 4.79 4.67 0.77
N HIS A 16 6.11 4.76 0.57
CA HIS A 16 7.04 3.71 0.98
C HIS A 16 7.01 3.47 2.50
N SER A 17 7.00 4.53 3.31
CA SER A 17 6.86 4.41 4.76
C SER A 17 5.57 3.69 5.17
N ILE A 18 4.43 3.99 4.54
CA ILE A 18 3.16 3.27 4.82
C ILE A 18 3.30 1.76 4.58
N ILE A 19 4.01 1.35 3.53
CA ILE A 19 4.26 -0.07 3.25
C ILE A 19 5.17 -0.70 4.33
N LEU A 20 6.21 0.01 4.78
CA LEU A 20 7.09 -0.46 5.86
C LEU A 20 6.37 -0.55 7.21
N ASP A 21 5.50 0.42 7.50
CA ASP A 21 4.67 0.41 8.69
C ASP A 21 3.69 -0.78 8.66
N THR A 22 3.18 -1.13 7.48
CA THR A 22 2.34 -2.34 7.28
C THR A 22 3.13 -3.61 7.66
N CYS A 23 4.38 -3.74 7.23
CA CYS A 23 5.26 -4.84 7.65
C CYS A 23 5.42 -4.86 9.18
N THR A 24 5.68 -3.71 9.78
CA THR A 24 5.86 -3.55 11.23
C THR A 24 4.60 -3.97 12.00
N SER A 25 3.41 -3.61 11.51
CA SER A 25 2.13 -4.07 12.07
C SER A 25 1.98 -5.58 11.98
N ILE A 26 2.29 -6.20 10.83
CA ILE A 26 2.22 -7.66 10.69
C ILE A 26 3.20 -8.37 11.65
N GLU A 27 4.41 -7.84 11.82
CA GLU A 27 5.41 -8.41 12.74
C GLU A 27 5.02 -8.27 14.22
N THR A 28 4.32 -7.20 14.56
CA THR A 28 3.86 -6.90 15.92
C THR A 28 2.62 -7.73 16.26
N ASP A 29 1.61 -7.68 15.40
CA ASP A 29 0.30 -8.28 15.63
C ASP A 29 0.26 -9.77 15.29
N LYS A 30 1.16 -10.22 14.39
CA LYS A 30 1.33 -11.63 13.97
C LYS A 30 0.01 -12.27 13.55
N PRO A 31 -0.66 -11.73 12.52
CA PRO A 31 -1.93 -12.28 12.05
C PRO A 31 -1.76 -13.75 11.68
N ASP A 32 -2.73 -14.58 12.05
CA ASP A 32 -2.72 -16.02 11.72
C ASP A 32 -3.72 -16.39 10.61
N SER A 33 -4.49 -15.40 10.15
CA SER A 33 -5.55 -15.56 9.16
C SER A 33 -5.56 -14.43 8.14
N LEU A 34 -6.22 -14.69 7.01
CA LEU A 34 -6.39 -13.69 5.95
C LEU A 34 -7.23 -12.49 6.41
N ASP A 35 -8.24 -12.71 7.25
CA ASP A 35 -9.10 -11.63 7.73
C ASP A 35 -8.33 -10.64 8.61
N GLU A 36 -7.44 -11.15 9.47
CA GLU A 36 -6.56 -10.31 10.29
C GLU A 36 -5.53 -9.56 9.44
N LEU A 37 -4.90 -10.25 8.47
CA LEU A 37 -4.02 -9.59 7.49
C LEU A 37 -4.75 -8.47 6.76
N TYR A 38 -5.97 -8.73 6.28
CA TYR A 38 -6.75 -7.74 5.54
C TYR A 38 -7.07 -6.52 6.40
N SER A 39 -7.42 -6.72 7.67
CA SER A 39 -7.64 -5.62 8.63
C SER A 39 -6.43 -4.68 8.73
N ILE A 40 -5.22 -5.24 8.79
CA ILE A 40 -3.97 -4.45 8.79
C ILE A 40 -3.84 -3.68 7.45
N THR A 41 -4.05 -4.35 6.32
CA THR A 41 -3.91 -3.71 5.00
C THR A 41 -5.00 -2.66 4.70
N TYR A 42 -6.18 -2.74 5.32
CA TYR A 42 -7.21 -1.72 5.23
C TYR A 42 -6.76 -0.41 5.86
N THR A 43 -6.06 -0.49 6.99
CA THR A 43 -5.48 0.69 7.65
C THR A 43 -4.49 1.38 6.72
N ALA A 44 -3.58 0.61 6.12
CA ALA A 44 -2.62 1.13 5.14
C ALA A 44 -3.32 1.73 3.90
N THR A 45 -4.36 1.07 3.38
CA THR A 45 -5.13 1.58 2.24
C THR A 45 -5.82 2.92 2.56
N GLY A 46 -6.35 3.07 3.77
CA GLY A 46 -6.93 4.34 4.24
C GLY A 46 -5.90 5.47 4.31
N LEU A 47 -4.67 5.19 4.76
CA LEU A 47 -3.57 6.16 4.74
C LEU A 47 -3.19 6.57 3.31
N ILE A 48 -3.19 5.62 2.38
CA ILE A 48 -2.90 5.90 0.96
C ILE A 48 -4.04 6.71 0.31
N ASN A 49 -5.30 6.50 0.70
CA ASN A 49 -6.42 7.36 0.27
C ASN A 49 -6.19 8.83 0.66
N ASN A 50 -5.69 9.09 1.87
CA ASN A 50 -5.32 10.45 2.26
C ASN A 50 -4.14 10.98 1.44
N LEU A 51 -3.15 10.13 1.18
CA LEU A 51 -1.96 10.50 0.40
C LEU A 51 -2.28 10.85 -1.06
N GLN A 52 -3.32 10.24 -1.65
CA GLN A 52 -3.81 10.59 -2.99
C GLN A 52 -4.13 12.08 -3.13
N LEU A 53 -4.75 12.68 -2.10
CA LEU A 53 -5.07 14.11 -2.09
C LEU A 53 -3.80 14.97 -2.12
N GLU A 54 -2.74 14.55 -1.43
CA GLU A 54 -1.45 15.24 -1.47
C GLU A 54 -0.79 15.11 -2.86
N PHE A 55 -0.86 13.94 -3.49
CA PHE A 55 -0.38 13.79 -4.87
C PHE A 55 -1.09 14.76 -5.81
N GLU A 56 -2.41 14.91 -5.71
CA GLU A 56 -3.19 15.82 -6.54
C GLU A 56 -2.80 17.29 -6.34
N GLN A 57 -2.56 17.71 -5.10
CA GLN A 57 -2.08 19.06 -4.79
C GLN A 57 -0.73 19.39 -5.45
N HIS A 58 0.06 18.35 -5.76
CA HIS A 58 1.35 18.47 -6.44
C HIS A 58 1.27 18.17 -7.95
N GLY A 59 0.08 18.16 -8.54
CA GLY A 59 -0.11 17.90 -9.98
C GLY A 59 0.20 16.45 -10.39
N SER A 60 0.22 15.54 -9.41
CA SER A 60 0.45 14.10 -9.57
C SER A 60 -0.80 13.33 -9.17
N ARG A 61 -0.79 12.01 -9.35
CA ARG A 61 -1.87 11.12 -8.89
C ARG A 61 -1.35 9.71 -8.74
N ILE A 62 -1.93 8.94 -7.82
CA ILE A 62 -1.81 7.49 -7.80
C ILE A 62 -2.65 6.92 -8.98
N GLU A 63 -2.10 7.03 -10.18
CA GLU A 63 -2.71 6.55 -11.42
C GLU A 63 -2.30 5.11 -11.74
N THR A 64 -2.68 4.59 -12.91
CA THR A 64 -2.47 3.20 -13.37
C THR A 64 -1.11 2.61 -13.02
N VAL A 65 0.02 3.30 -13.26
CA VAL A 65 1.35 2.76 -12.95
C VAL A 65 1.55 2.66 -11.44
N ALA A 66 1.26 3.74 -10.71
CA ALA A 66 1.36 3.73 -9.24
C ALA A 66 0.45 2.67 -8.59
N LYS A 67 -0.78 2.49 -9.12
CA LYS A 67 -1.72 1.45 -8.67
C LYS A 67 -1.12 0.05 -8.82
N GLY A 68 -0.50 -0.22 -9.97
CA GLY A 68 0.16 -1.49 -10.24
C GLY A 68 1.31 -1.75 -9.27
N GLU A 69 2.17 -0.75 -9.06
CA GLU A 69 3.32 -0.86 -8.15
C GLU A 69 2.87 -1.10 -6.70
N ILE A 70 1.85 -0.38 -6.22
CA ILE A 70 1.29 -0.58 -4.88
C ILE A 70 0.70 -1.99 -4.74
N ALA A 71 -0.06 -2.47 -5.73
CA ALA A 71 -0.61 -3.83 -5.71
C ALA A 71 0.47 -4.91 -5.68
N ILE A 72 1.57 -4.71 -6.41
CA ILE A 72 2.73 -5.61 -6.37
C ILE A 72 3.39 -5.56 -4.98
N ALA A 73 3.52 -4.38 -4.37
CA ALA A 73 4.10 -4.22 -3.04
C ALA A 73 3.28 -4.96 -1.98
N PHE A 74 1.97 -4.74 -1.90
CA PHE A 74 1.10 -5.45 -0.94
C PHE A 74 1.13 -6.96 -1.14
N ARG A 75 1.14 -7.45 -2.39
CA ARG A 75 1.29 -8.88 -2.66
C ARG A 75 2.63 -9.43 -2.17
N ARG A 76 3.73 -8.69 -2.37
CA ARG A 76 5.06 -9.10 -1.88
C ARG A 76 5.10 -9.14 -0.35
N VAL A 77 4.51 -8.15 0.32
CA VAL A 77 4.38 -8.13 1.78
C VAL A 77 3.62 -9.36 2.26
N ALA A 78 2.41 -9.62 1.72
CA ALA A 78 1.61 -10.79 2.10
C ALA A 78 2.39 -12.10 1.93
N ASN A 79 3.04 -12.31 0.77
CA ASN A 79 3.84 -13.51 0.52
C ASN A 79 5.03 -13.64 1.48
N MET A 80 5.70 -12.53 1.82
CA MET A 80 6.84 -12.54 2.74
C MET A 80 6.47 -13.03 4.15
N TYR A 81 5.21 -12.81 4.57
CA TYR A 81 4.67 -13.28 5.84
C TYR A 81 3.85 -14.58 5.72
N GLY A 82 3.96 -15.31 4.60
CA GLY A 82 3.37 -16.64 4.43
C GLY A 82 1.94 -16.67 3.88
N PHE A 83 1.41 -15.54 3.41
CA PHE A 83 0.06 -15.44 2.84
C PHE A 83 0.08 -15.48 1.30
N ASP A 84 0.68 -16.52 0.72
CA ASP A 84 0.90 -16.65 -0.74
C ASP A 84 -0.39 -16.67 -1.58
N HIS A 85 -1.52 -16.98 -0.95
CA HIS A 85 -2.84 -17.07 -1.57
C HIS A 85 -3.74 -15.87 -1.25
N ALA A 86 -3.20 -14.81 -0.63
CA ALA A 86 -3.96 -13.59 -0.36
C ALA A 86 -4.48 -12.97 -1.66
N ASN A 87 -5.75 -12.58 -1.65
CA ASN A 87 -6.36 -11.94 -2.80
C ASN A 87 -5.94 -10.48 -2.87
N VAL A 88 -5.26 -10.09 -3.95
CA VAL A 88 -4.78 -8.72 -4.13
C VAL A 88 -5.89 -7.66 -4.15
N ARG A 89 -7.12 -8.03 -4.53
CA ARG A 89 -8.26 -7.10 -4.47
C ARG A 89 -8.69 -6.84 -3.03
N GLU A 90 -8.62 -7.87 -2.19
CA GLU A 90 -8.92 -7.75 -0.75
C GLU A 90 -7.79 -7.03 -0.02
N LEU A 91 -6.51 -7.32 -0.30
CA LEU A 91 -5.36 -6.56 0.25
C LEU A 91 -5.45 -5.04 0.00
N LEU A 92 -6.20 -4.64 -1.03
CA LEU A 92 -6.40 -3.25 -1.43
C LEU A 92 -7.88 -2.83 -1.36
N ALA A 93 -8.69 -3.49 -0.54
CA ALA A 93 -10.08 -3.09 -0.38
C ALA A 93 -10.16 -1.69 0.22
N HIS A 94 -11.26 -0.99 -0.05
CA HIS A 94 -11.49 0.41 0.36
C HIS A 94 -10.57 1.46 -0.28
N ARG A 95 -9.73 1.09 -1.26
CA ARG A 95 -8.96 2.10 -2.01
C ARG A 95 -9.89 3.02 -2.81
N GLU A 96 -9.57 4.31 -2.79
CA GLU A 96 -10.30 5.35 -3.54
C GLU A 96 -9.44 5.98 -4.65
N TRP A 97 -8.15 5.62 -4.70
CA TRP A 97 -7.20 6.12 -5.68
C TRP A 97 -7.29 5.42 -7.04
#